data_AF-A0A1X7U9V9-F1
#
_entry.id   AF-A0A1X7U9V9-F1
#
_cell.length_a   1.000
_cell.length_b   1.000
_cell.length_c   1.000
_cell.angle_alpha   90.00
_cell.angle_beta   90.00
_cell.angle_gamma   90.00
#
_symmetry.space_group_name_H-M   'P 1'
#
loop_
_entity.id
_entity.type
_entity.pdbx_description
1 polymer ?
#
loop_
_entity_poly.entity_id
_entity_poly.type
_entity_poly.pdbx_seq_one_letter_code
_entity_poly.pdbx_strand_id
1 'polypeptide(L)'
;MLEKANDQDLERLSAYTIRNLDSKIATGSDISQYKLMNVKEAPIDNRQEHLDLLCFPTLFPTGQYGEHHPRQSYPAQTLSFSEYIKSRILNKDSQFRRNHSYCLHYYGLKINKALKTGIYNLLKTSRGSVGQTVAELLEKINVLDEEFEGNLSTMLAPIWGTNQYWFSVKGEVKQ
;
A
#
# COMPACT_ATOMS: atom_id res chain seq x y z
N MET A 1 -50.00 11.15 15.79
CA MET A 1 -49.95 12.33 14.90
C MET A 1 -48.80 12.09 13.93
N LEU A 2 -49.05 12.14 12.62
CA LEU A 2 -47.98 12.02 11.61
C LEU A 2 -47.25 13.37 11.54
N GLU A 3 -45.93 13.37 11.73
CA GLU A 3 -45.11 14.55 11.50
C GLU A 3 -45.25 14.97 10.03
N LYS A 4 -45.50 16.28 9.81
CA LYS A 4 -45.57 16.81 8.45
C LYS A 4 -44.17 16.77 7.85
N ALA A 5 -44.07 16.19 6.65
CA ALA A 5 -42.83 16.17 5.89
C ALA A 5 -42.30 17.59 5.71
N ASN A 6 -41.00 17.78 5.97
CA ASN A 6 -40.32 19.04 5.77
C ASN A 6 -39.86 19.18 4.31
N ASP A 7 -39.57 20.40 3.86
CA ASP A 7 -39.11 20.64 2.48
C ASP A 7 -37.82 19.86 2.14
N GLN A 8 -36.98 19.62 3.15
CA GLN A 8 -35.79 18.76 3.03
C GLN A 8 -36.11 17.28 2.77
N ASP A 9 -37.21 16.77 3.33
CA ASP A 9 -37.65 15.38 3.08
C ASP A 9 -38.16 15.23 1.65
N LEU A 10 -38.83 16.27 1.13
CA LEU A 10 -39.29 16.34 -0.26
C LEU A 10 -38.11 16.36 -1.24
N GLU A 11 -37.09 17.18 -0.98
CA GLU A 11 -35.87 17.22 -1.80
C GLU A 11 -35.15 15.88 -1.83
N ARG A 12 -35.02 15.24 -0.66
CA ARG A 12 -34.37 13.93 -0.55
C ARG A 12 -35.14 12.84 -1.32
N LEU A 13 -36.47 12.83 -1.28
CA LEU A 13 -37.29 11.92 -2.08
C LEU A 13 -37.13 12.16 -3.59
N SER A 14 -37.03 13.43 -4.00
CA SER A 14 -36.82 13.80 -5.41
C SER A 14 -35.47 13.33 -5.98
N ALA A 15 -34.46 13.12 -5.13
CA ALA A 15 -33.13 12.65 -5.53
C ALA A 15 -33.08 11.16 -5.88
N TYR A 16 -34.00 10.34 -5.33
CA TYR A 16 -34.02 8.89 -5.53
C TYR A 16 -35.20 8.39 -6.38
N THR A 17 -36.07 9.29 -6.87
CA THR A 17 -37.22 8.91 -7.70
C THR A 17 -36.81 8.79 -9.17
N ILE A 18 -37.22 7.72 -9.85
CA ILE A 18 -37.04 7.53 -11.30
C ILE A 18 -37.74 8.68 -12.04
N ARG A 19 -36.97 9.52 -12.75
CA ARG A 19 -37.50 10.69 -13.45
C ARG A 19 -37.81 10.36 -14.91
N ASN A 20 -38.89 10.94 -15.42
CA ASN A 20 -39.21 10.93 -16.84
C ASN A 20 -38.26 11.87 -17.59
N LEU A 21 -37.64 11.39 -18.68
CA LEU A 21 -36.70 12.13 -19.53
C LEU A 21 -37.29 13.46 -20.04
N ASP A 22 -38.60 13.54 -20.22
CA ASP A 22 -39.27 14.71 -20.80
C ASP A 22 -39.64 15.80 -19.77
N SER A 23 -39.34 15.59 -18.48
CA SER A 23 -39.71 16.55 -17.44
C SER A 23 -38.79 17.80 -17.44
N LYS A 24 -39.32 18.94 -17.89
CA LYS A 24 -38.64 20.25 -17.90
C LYS A 24 -38.62 20.92 -16.51
N ILE A 25 -38.12 20.22 -15.49
CA ILE A 25 -37.82 20.88 -14.22
C ILE A 25 -36.45 21.55 -14.39
N ALA A 26 -36.36 22.85 -14.11
CA ALA A 26 -35.12 23.63 -14.12
C ALA A 26 -34.20 23.20 -12.97
N THR A 27 -33.75 21.95 -13.02
CA THR A 27 -32.63 21.47 -12.21
C THR A 27 -31.40 22.04 -12.91
N GLY A 28 -30.49 22.69 -12.18
CA GLY A 28 -29.31 23.36 -12.75
C GLY A 28 -28.51 22.47 -13.71
N SER A 29 -27.53 23.01 -14.44
CA SER A 29 -26.84 22.27 -15.51
C SER A 29 -26.44 20.85 -15.10
N ASP A 30 -26.59 19.86 -15.98
CA ASP A 30 -26.28 18.45 -15.68
C ASP A 30 -24.88 18.28 -15.08
N ILE A 31 -23.92 19.10 -15.52
CA ILE A 31 -22.56 19.15 -15.00
C ILE A 31 -22.53 19.49 -13.50
N SER A 32 -23.42 20.35 -13.02
CA SER A 32 -23.55 20.69 -11.60
C SER A 32 -24.20 19.56 -10.78
N GLN A 33 -25.13 18.80 -11.37
CA GLN A 33 -25.80 17.68 -10.71
C GLN A 33 -24.89 16.45 -10.56
N TYR A 34 -24.05 16.17 -11.57
CA TYR A 34 -23.14 15.02 -11.60
C TYR A 34 -21.72 15.34 -11.13
N LYS A 35 -21.46 16.54 -10.60
CA LYS A 35 -20.13 16.88 -10.08
C LYS A 35 -19.86 16.10 -8.80
N LEU A 36 -19.00 15.09 -8.89
CA LEU A 36 -18.47 14.40 -7.72
C LEU A 36 -17.87 15.44 -6.76
N MET A 37 -18.23 15.34 -5.47
CA MET A 37 -17.65 16.23 -4.46
C MET A 37 -16.14 16.03 -4.44
N ASN A 38 -15.40 17.11 -4.65
CA ASN A 38 -13.95 17.08 -4.52
C ASN A 38 -13.61 17.04 -3.03
N VAL A 39 -13.40 15.84 -2.50
CA VAL A 39 -13.00 15.63 -1.11
C VAL A 39 -11.53 16.05 -0.97
N LYS A 40 -11.31 17.25 -0.42
CA LYS A 40 -9.97 17.77 -0.08
C LYS A 40 -9.56 17.27 1.30
N GLU A 41 -9.38 15.97 1.46
CA GLU A 41 -8.83 15.41 2.69
C GLU A 41 -7.29 15.42 2.67
N ALA A 42 -6.69 15.56 3.85
CA ALA A 42 -5.25 15.46 4.00
C ALA A 42 -4.80 14.03 3.63
N PRO A 43 -3.65 13.87 2.95
CA PRO A 43 -3.09 12.55 2.69
C PRO A 43 -2.90 11.77 4.00
N ILE A 44 -3.22 10.49 3.98
CA ILE A 44 -3.00 9.61 5.13
C ILE A 44 -1.49 9.45 5.36
N ASP A 45 -1.05 9.59 6.62
CA ASP A 45 0.35 9.36 6.98
C ASP A 45 0.67 7.86 6.97
N ASN A 46 1.69 7.49 6.18
CA ASN A 46 2.19 6.12 6.07
C ASN A 46 2.82 5.59 7.38
N ARG A 47 3.04 6.45 8.37
CA ARG A 47 3.60 6.11 9.69
C ARG A 47 2.54 5.71 10.72
N GLN A 48 1.26 5.80 10.37
CA GLN A 48 0.18 5.45 11.28
C GLN A 48 0.18 3.95 11.60
N GLU A 49 0.02 3.59 12.87
CA GLU A 49 0.11 2.20 13.34
C GLU A 49 -1.02 1.29 12.81
N HIS A 50 -2.17 1.87 12.49
CA HIS A 50 -3.36 1.16 12.01
C HIS A 50 -3.67 1.50 10.55
N LEU A 51 -2.62 1.68 9.74
CA LEU A 51 -2.75 2.05 8.33
C LEU A 51 -3.53 1.00 7.52
N ASP A 52 -3.35 -0.28 7.83
CA ASP A 52 -4.06 -1.40 7.21
C ASP A 52 -5.59 -1.29 7.36
N LEU A 53 -6.04 -0.91 8.55
CA LEU A 53 -7.46 -0.72 8.86
C LEU A 53 -8.07 0.45 8.06
N LEU A 54 -7.30 1.52 7.85
CA LEU A 54 -7.75 2.71 7.12
C LEU A 54 -7.72 2.51 5.60
N CYS A 55 -6.68 1.85 5.07
CA CYS A 55 -6.52 1.66 3.64
C CYS A 55 -7.42 0.55 3.09
N PHE A 56 -7.86 -0.40 3.92
CA PHE A 56 -8.63 -1.57 3.48
C PHE A 56 -9.95 -1.74 4.27
N PRO A 57 -10.87 -0.75 4.22
CA PRO A 57 -12.13 -0.81 4.97
C PRO A 57 -13.02 -1.99 4.54
N THR A 58 -12.89 -2.47 3.30
CA THR A 58 -13.62 -3.65 2.81
C THR A 58 -13.14 -4.96 3.43
N LEU A 59 -11.86 -5.04 3.82
CA LEU A 59 -11.28 -6.19 4.51
C LEU A 59 -11.43 -6.09 6.03
N PHE A 60 -11.53 -4.87 6.55
CA PHE A 60 -11.66 -4.58 7.97
C PHE A 60 -12.88 -3.69 8.26
N PRO A 61 -14.11 -4.18 8.02
CA PRO A 61 -15.32 -3.37 8.18
C PRO A 61 -15.54 -2.91 9.63
N THR A 62 -15.02 -3.65 10.61
CA THR A 62 -15.10 -3.30 12.03
C THR A 62 -13.94 -2.44 12.51
N GLY A 63 -12.92 -2.20 11.68
CA GLY A 63 -11.69 -1.51 12.09
C GLY A 63 -10.91 -2.24 13.20
N GLN A 64 -11.06 -3.56 13.31
CA GLN A 64 -10.39 -4.37 14.35
C GLN A 64 -9.52 -5.47 13.72
N TYR A 65 -8.66 -6.08 14.56
CA TYR A 65 -7.78 -7.20 14.18
C TYR A 65 -6.74 -6.87 13.11
N GLY A 66 -6.34 -5.61 13.00
CA GLY A 66 -5.20 -5.19 12.18
C GLY A 66 -3.88 -5.76 12.68
N GLU A 67 -2.79 -5.37 12.02
CA GLU A 67 -1.42 -5.82 12.30
C GLU A 67 -1.05 -5.70 13.79
N HIS A 68 -1.29 -4.51 14.33
CA HIS A 68 -0.94 -4.06 15.68
C HIS A 68 -2.03 -4.30 16.72
N HIS A 69 -3.10 -5.03 16.37
CA HIS A 69 -4.18 -5.28 17.30
C HIS A 69 -3.70 -6.16 18.48
N PRO A 70 -3.96 -5.77 19.75
CA PRO A 70 -3.53 -6.54 20.91
C PRO A 70 -4.21 -7.91 20.93
N ARG A 71 -3.41 -8.98 20.91
CA ARG A 71 -3.91 -10.35 20.94
C ARG A 71 -3.97 -10.83 22.38
N GLN A 72 -5.18 -10.88 22.94
CA GLN A 72 -5.45 -11.42 24.29
C GLN A 72 -5.33 -12.96 24.25
N SER A 73 -4.12 -13.49 24.30
CA SER A 73 -3.87 -14.93 24.43
C SER A 73 -2.96 -15.17 25.64
N TYR A 74 -3.23 -16.24 26.40
CA TYR A 74 -2.33 -16.71 27.45
C TYR A 74 -1.78 -18.11 27.07
N PRO A 75 -0.45 -18.30 27.03
CA PRO A 75 0.60 -17.27 27.20
C PRO A 75 0.56 -16.24 26.06
N ALA A 76 1.10 -15.04 26.31
CA ALA A 76 1.08 -13.92 25.35
C ALA A 76 1.73 -14.32 24.02
N GLN A 77 0.91 -14.64 23.01
CA GLN A 77 1.41 -15.04 21.71
C GLN A 77 1.69 -13.77 20.88
N THR A 78 2.93 -13.29 20.95
CA THR A 78 3.41 -12.19 20.12
C THR A 78 3.67 -12.67 18.70
N LEU A 79 2.65 -12.59 17.85
CA LEU A 79 2.78 -12.87 16.43
C LEU A 79 3.67 -11.79 15.78
N SER A 80 4.74 -12.19 15.11
CA SER A 80 5.54 -11.25 14.34
C SER A 80 4.74 -10.68 13.17
N PHE A 81 5.12 -9.49 12.71
CA PHE A 81 4.53 -8.85 11.53
C PHE A 81 4.46 -9.80 10.32
N SER A 82 5.54 -10.56 10.08
CA SER A 82 5.61 -11.50 8.97
C SER A 82 4.63 -12.67 9.11
N GLU A 83 4.45 -13.18 10.32
CA GLU A 83 3.52 -14.27 10.61
C GLU A 83 2.08 -13.78 10.55
N TYR A 84 1.79 -12.55 10.99
CA TYR A 84 0.49 -11.92 10.81
C TYR A 84 0.08 -11.89 9.33
N ILE A 85 0.93 -11.34 8.48
CA ILE A 85 0.64 -11.24 7.04
C ILE A 85 0.46 -12.63 6.43
N LYS A 86 1.37 -13.58 6.73
CA LYS A 86 1.25 -14.97 6.27
C LYS A 86 -0.07 -15.59 6.73
N SER A 87 -0.47 -15.39 7.98
CA SER A 87 -1.73 -15.92 8.52
C SER A 87 -2.97 -15.40 7.79
N ARG A 88 -2.93 -14.15 7.31
CA ARG A 88 -4.01 -13.53 6.51
C ARG A 88 -4.02 -14.02 5.07
N ILE A 89 -2.85 -14.08 4.41
CA ILE A 89 -2.75 -14.49 3.01
C ILE A 89 -3.00 -15.99 2.85
N LEU A 90 -2.45 -16.81 3.76
CA LEU A 90 -2.58 -18.27 3.74
C LEU A 90 -3.81 -18.77 4.50
N ASN A 91 -4.68 -17.87 4.96
CA ASN A 91 -5.91 -18.25 5.61
C ASN A 91 -6.78 -19.11 4.67
N LYS A 92 -7.64 -19.96 5.23
CA LYS A 92 -8.67 -20.65 4.47
C LYS A 92 -9.55 -19.65 3.73
N ASP A 93 -9.93 -18.57 4.42
CA ASP A 93 -10.67 -17.48 3.80
C ASP A 93 -9.83 -16.76 2.74
N SER A 94 -10.45 -16.55 1.59
CA SER A 94 -9.82 -16.02 0.38
C SER A 94 -9.83 -14.51 0.28
N GLN A 95 -10.57 -13.81 1.14
CA GLN A 95 -10.79 -12.37 1.02
C GLN A 95 -9.47 -11.58 0.94
N PHE A 96 -8.54 -11.85 1.85
CA PHE A 96 -7.24 -11.16 1.89
C PHE A 96 -6.34 -11.47 0.69
N ARG A 97 -6.30 -12.73 0.24
CA ARG A 97 -5.48 -13.13 -0.93
C ARG A 97 -6.07 -12.74 -2.28
N ARG A 98 -7.38 -12.48 -2.34
CA ARG A 98 -8.07 -12.02 -3.56
C ARG A 98 -8.04 -10.50 -3.70
N ASN A 99 -7.87 -9.76 -2.60
CA ASN A 99 -7.75 -8.31 -2.66
C ASN A 99 -6.38 -7.91 -3.20
N HIS A 100 -6.36 -7.49 -4.47
CA HIS A 100 -5.13 -7.12 -5.17
C HIS A 100 -4.39 -5.96 -4.49
N SER A 101 -5.12 -4.92 -4.07
CA SER A 101 -4.53 -3.75 -3.40
C SER A 101 -3.83 -4.12 -2.10
N TYR A 102 -4.42 -5.05 -1.31
CA TYR A 102 -3.82 -5.57 -0.09
C TYR A 102 -2.53 -6.34 -0.39
N CYS A 103 -2.56 -7.28 -1.34
CA CYS A 103 -1.37 -8.03 -1.73
C CYS A 103 -0.24 -7.14 -2.26
N LEU A 104 -0.56 -6.16 -3.11
CA LEU A 104 0.41 -5.22 -3.65
C LEU A 104 1.02 -4.34 -2.55
N HIS A 105 0.22 -3.89 -1.57
CA HIS A 105 0.71 -3.09 -0.46
C HIS A 105 1.80 -3.82 0.32
N TYR A 106 1.54 -5.06 0.76
CA TYR A 106 2.54 -5.84 1.49
C TYR A 106 3.72 -6.28 0.64
N TYR A 107 3.50 -6.53 -0.65
CA TYR A 107 4.59 -6.77 -1.59
C TYR A 107 5.52 -5.55 -1.68
N GLY A 108 4.96 -4.35 -1.80
CA GLY A 108 5.70 -3.09 -1.77
C GLY A 108 6.46 -2.89 -0.46
N LEU A 109 5.84 -3.17 0.69
CA LEU A 109 6.53 -3.13 2.00
C LEU A 109 7.72 -4.08 2.06
N LYS A 110 7.58 -5.30 1.52
CA LYS A 110 8.67 -6.29 1.44
C LYS A 110 9.83 -5.76 0.60
N ILE A 111 9.56 -5.20 -0.58
CA ILE A 111 10.59 -4.62 -1.46
C ILE A 111 11.26 -3.43 -0.77
N ASN A 112 10.48 -2.51 -0.20
CA ASN A 112 11.01 -1.34 0.49
C ASN A 112 11.91 -1.73 1.67
N LYS A 113 11.56 -2.79 2.41
CA LYS A 113 12.41 -3.32 3.47
C LYS A 113 13.73 -3.87 2.92
N ALA A 114 13.69 -4.63 1.82
CA ALA A 114 14.89 -5.17 1.17
C ALA A 114 15.79 -4.03 0.65
N LEU A 115 15.22 -3.03 -0.01
CA LEU A 115 15.94 -1.83 -0.48
C LEU A 115 16.60 -1.08 0.67
N LYS A 116 15.87 -0.78 1.75
CA LYS A 116 16.41 -0.05 2.91
C LYS A 116 17.59 -0.79 3.53
N THR A 117 17.45 -2.10 3.76
CA THR A 117 18.53 -2.92 4.31
C THR A 117 19.72 -3.00 3.35
N GLY A 118 19.45 -3.15 2.05
CA GLY A 118 20.48 -3.19 1.01
C GLY A 118 21.28 -1.90 0.95
N ILE A 119 20.60 -0.74 0.86
CA ILE A 119 21.24 0.58 0.84
C ILE A 119 22.05 0.81 2.11
N TYR A 120 21.50 0.47 3.27
CA TYR A 120 22.22 0.58 4.53
C TYR A 120 23.51 -0.25 4.54
N ASN A 121 23.43 -1.50 4.10
CA ASN A 121 24.60 -2.36 4.01
C ASN A 121 25.61 -1.83 3.01
N LEU A 122 25.19 -1.40 1.82
CA LEU A 122 26.05 -0.79 0.79
C LEU A 122 26.84 0.39 1.35
N LEU A 123 26.15 1.32 2.01
CA LEU A 123 26.78 2.50 2.63
C LEU A 123 27.74 2.08 3.76
N LYS A 124 27.43 1.00 4.48
CA LYS A 124 28.30 0.50 5.56
C LYS A 124 29.52 -0.28 5.07
N THR A 125 29.41 -1.08 4.01
CA THR A 125 30.45 -2.01 3.55
C THR A 125 31.39 -1.41 2.52
N SER A 126 30.97 -0.40 1.77
CA SER A 126 31.88 0.34 0.89
C SER A 126 32.96 1.00 1.74
N ARG A 127 34.17 0.42 1.70
CA ARG A 127 35.35 0.89 2.44
C ARG A 127 35.72 2.27 1.88
N GLY A 128 35.27 3.32 2.55
CA GLY A 128 35.47 4.71 2.13
C GLY A 128 34.20 5.47 1.78
N SER A 129 32.99 4.93 2.02
CA SER A 129 31.71 5.63 1.84
C SER A 129 31.33 6.56 3.00
N VAL A 130 31.91 6.35 4.19
CA VAL A 130 31.69 7.22 5.36
C VAL A 130 32.28 8.61 5.06
N GLY A 131 31.41 9.53 4.64
CA GLY A 131 31.79 10.89 4.24
C GLY A 131 31.73 11.17 2.74
N GLN A 132 31.34 10.21 1.89
CA GLN A 132 31.17 10.47 0.45
C GLN A 132 29.93 11.29 0.17
N THR A 133 30.09 12.29 -0.70
CA THR A 133 28.96 13.07 -1.19
C THR A 133 28.17 12.29 -2.24
N VAL A 134 26.90 12.67 -2.45
CA VAL A 134 26.06 12.08 -3.52
C VAL A 134 26.72 12.24 -4.90
N ALA A 135 27.47 13.33 -5.11
CA ALA A 135 28.18 13.58 -6.35
C ALA A 135 29.26 12.52 -6.62
N GLU A 136 30.04 12.14 -5.61
CA GLU A 136 31.08 11.10 -5.73
C GLU A 136 30.48 9.72 -6.03
N LEU A 137 29.33 9.39 -5.44
CA LEU A 137 28.62 8.15 -5.75
C LEU A 137 28.10 8.15 -7.19
N LEU A 138 27.58 9.28 -7.69
CA LEU A 138 27.16 9.42 -9.08
C LEU A 138 28.34 9.31 -10.04
N GLU A 139 29.50 9.86 -9.68
CA GLU A 139 30.72 9.70 -10.47
C GLU A 139 31.15 8.24 -10.56
N LYS A 140 31.14 7.49 -9.45
CA LYS A 140 31.42 6.04 -9.46
C LYS A 140 30.47 5.24 -10.35
N ILE A 141 29.18 5.62 -10.39
CA ILE A 141 28.20 5.02 -11.31
C ILE A 141 28.57 5.31 -12.76
N ASN A 142 28.93 6.57 -13.07
CA ASN A 142 29.30 6.97 -14.43
C ASN A 142 30.61 6.34 -14.91
N VAL A 143 31.56 6.14 -14.00
CA VAL A 143 32.87 5.52 -14.27
C VAL A 143 32.77 3.97 -14.30
N LEU A 144 31.61 3.40 -13.99
CA LEU A 144 31.38 1.95 -13.90
C LEU A 144 32.40 1.27 -12.96
N ASP A 145 32.57 1.85 -11.77
CA ASP A 145 33.46 1.29 -10.75
C ASP A 145 33.05 -0.15 -10.39
N GLU A 146 33.94 -1.12 -10.65
CA GLU A 146 33.64 -2.56 -10.53
C GLU A 146 33.28 -2.96 -9.08
N GLU A 147 33.94 -2.37 -8.08
CA GLU A 147 33.66 -2.64 -6.67
C GLU A 147 32.25 -2.13 -6.30
N PHE A 148 31.91 -0.92 -6.71
CA PHE A 148 30.60 -0.35 -6.48
C PHE A 148 29.49 -1.12 -7.21
N GLU A 149 29.72 -1.51 -8.47
CA GLU A 149 28.76 -2.32 -9.25
C GLU A 149 28.54 -3.71 -8.62
N GLY A 150 29.59 -4.36 -8.12
CA GLY A 150 29.47 -5.63 -7.41
C GLY A 150 28.64 -5.50 -6.13
N ASN A 151 28.83 -4.42 -5.38
CA ASN A 151 28.04 -4.13 -4.18
C ASN A 151 26.57 -3.83 -4.52
N LEU A 152 26.30 -3.05 -5.57
CA LEU A 152 24.95 -2.81 -6.09
C LEU A 152 24.27 -4.10 -6.55
N SER A 153 25.02 -4.97 -7.23
CA SER A 153 24.49 -6.24 -7.71
C SER A 153 24.07 -7.15 -6.56
N THR A 154 24.88 -7.19 -5.49
CA THR A 154 24.56 -7.89 -4.24
C THR A 154 23.32 -7.29 -3.56
N MET A 155 23.20 -5.96 -3.56
CA MET A 155 22.05 -5.25 -3.01
C MET A 155 20.74 -5.57 -3.74
N LEU A 156 20.81 -5.69 -5.07
CA LEU A 156 19.66 -5.91 -5.94
C LEU A 156 19.24 -7.38 -6.06
N ALA A 157 20.14 -8.32 -5.79
CA ALA A 157 19.88 -9.76 -5.84
C ALA A 157 18.59 -10.22 -5.12
N PRO A 158 18.22 -9.75 -3.90
CA PRO A 158 16.98 -10.17 -3.24
C PRO A 158 15.72 -9.46 -3.77
N ILE A 159 15.84 -8.48 -4.66
CA ILE A 159 14.72 -7.65 -5.13
C ILE A 159 14.16 -8.23 -6.43
N TRP A 160 12.94 -8.75 -6.34
CA TRP A 160 12.24 -9.31 -7.48
C TRP A 160 12.06 -8.26 -8.58
N GLY A 161 12.40 -8.64 -9.81
CA GLY A 161 12.21 -7.84 -11.01
C GLY A 161 13.51 -7.19 -11.49
N THR A 162 14.57 -7.26 -10.68
CA THR A 162 15.92 -6.89 -11.11
C THR A 162 16.54 -8.01 -11.93
N ASN A 163 17.46 -7.66 -12.83
CA ASN A 163 18.22 -8.66 -13.59
C ASN A 163 19.02 -9.58 -12.65
N GLN A 164 19.58 -9.02 -11.58
CA GLN A 164 20.35 -9.71 -10.56
C GLN A 164 19.55 -10.80 -9.86
N TYR A 165 18.29 -10.51 -9.50
CA TYR A 165 17.38 -11.52 -8.96
C TYR A 165 17.17 -12.69 -9.94
N TRP A 166 16.88 -12.38 -11.21
CA TRP A 166 16.68 -13.42 -12.22
C TRP A 166 17.94 -14.23 -12.54
N PHE A 167 19.14 -13.64 -12.43
CA PHE A 167 20.38 -14.39 -12.54
C PHE A 167 20.54 -15.41 -11.40
N SER A 168 20.20 -15.03 -10.16
CA SER A 168 20.19 -15.97 -9.02
C SER A 168 19.21 -17.11 -9.26
N VAL A 169 17.97 -16.79 -9.62
CA VAL A 169 16.91 -17.80 -9.83
C VAL A 169 17.24 -18.74 -11.00
N LYS A 170 17.83 -18.24 -12.08
CA LYS A 170 18.30 -19.09 -13.20
C LYS A 170 19.34 -20.12 -12.76
N GLY A 171 20.15 -19.82 -11.75
CA GLY A 171 21.09 -20.78 -11.17
C GLY A 171 20.38 -21.93 -10.43
N GLU A 172 19.29 -21.63 -9.73
CA GLU A 172 18.49 -22.60 -8.98
C GLU A 172 17.67 -23.54 -9.88
N VAL A 173 17.19 -23.05 -11.03
CA VAL A 173 16.36 -23.82 -11.98
C VAL A 173 17.18 -24.83 -12.81
N LYS A 174 18.51 -24.73 -12.81
CA LYS A 174 19.39 -25.63 -13.57
C LYS A 174 19.73 -26.96 -12.85
N GLN A 175 18.95 -27.36 -11.85
CA GLN A 175 19.07 -28.67 -11.18
C GLN A 175 17.96 -29.63 -11.60
#